data_AF-A0AAD9JS99-F1
#
_entry.id   AF-A0AAD9JS99-F1
#
_cell.length_a   1.000
_cell.length_b   1.000
_cell.length_c   1.000
_cell.angle_alpha   90.00
_cell.angle_beta   90.00
_cell.angle_gamma   90.00
#
_symmetry.space_group_name_H-M   'P 1'
#
loop_
_entity.id
_entity.type
_entity.pdbx_description
1 polymer ?
#
loop_
_entity_poly.entity_id
_entity_poly.type
_entity_poly.pdbx_seq_one_letter_code
_entity_poly.pdbx_strand_id
1 'polypeptide(L)'
;MGGEGKLTRDEEWAALQQVVYNTAKPCLGKTERKHQDWFDPTDQELQTLMSRRNQAHQRVLQTRSTSSTTAAYKNACRVLQKRTRALKSEWWERKAVGLQRAADRNNMKGF
;
A
#
# COMPACT_ATOMS: atom_id res chain seq x y z
N MET A 1 -52.01 22.78 -11.31
CA MET A 1 -51.49 22.26 -10.04
C MET A 1 -51.92 20.79 -9.99
N GLY A 2 -51.23 19.89 -10.68
CA GLY A 2 -50.03 19.22 -10.18
C GLY A 2 -50.38 17.73 -10.17
N GLY A 3 -50.34 17.09 -11.34
CA GLY A 3 -50.63 15.67 -11.47
C GLY A 3 -49.48 14.87 -10.86
N GLU A 4 -49.78 14.12 -9.81
CA GLU A 4 -48.85 13.16 -9.23
C GLU A 4 -48.63 12.05 -10.25
N GLY A 5 -47.55 12.18 -11.02
CA GLY A 5 -47.08 11.17 -11.95
C GLY A 5 -46.73 9.92 -11.15
N LYS A 6 -47.55 8.87 -11.30
CA LYS A 6 -47.27 7.55 -10.74
C LYS A 6 -45.94 7.07 -11.31
N LEU A 7 -44.96 6.85 -10.44
CA LEU A 7 -43.69 6.26 -10.83
C LEU A 7 -43.95 4.89 -11.44
N THR A 8 -43.25 4.61 -12.53
CA THR A 8 -43.22 3.29 -13.15
C THR A 8 -42.52 2.30 -12.19
N ARG A 9 -42.79 1.00 -12.32
CA ARG A 9 -42.18 -0.02 -11.44
C ARG A 9 -40.66 0.02 -11.42
N ASP A 10 -40.05 0.39 -12.55
CA ASP A 10 -38.60 0.53 -12.66
C ASP A 10 -38.09 1.73 -11.86
N GLU A 11 -38.84 2.83 -11.83
CA GLU A 11 -38.52 4.02 -11.03
C GLU A 11 -38.71 3.76 -9.53
N GLU A 12 -39.75 3.02 -9.15
CA GLU A 12 -39.97 2.60 -7.76
C GLU A 12 -38.84 1.69 -7.27
N TRP A 13 -38.40 0.74 -8.10
CA TRP A 13 -37.29 -0.15 -7.79
C TRP A 13 -35.96 0.60 -7.67
N ALA A 14 -35.68 1.53 -8.59
CA ALA A 14 -34.49 2.38 -8.54
C ALA A 14 -34.47 3.27 -7.29
N ALA A 15 -35.63 3.83 -6.91
CA ALA A 15 -35.78 4.63 -5.69
C ALA A 15 -35.50 3.80 -4.43
N LEU A 16 -36.06 2.59 -4.34
CA LEU A 16 -35.81 1.67 -3.23
C LEU A 16 -34.32 1.33 -3.12
N GLN A 17 -33.67 1.00 -4.24
CA GLN A 17 -32.25 0.65 -4.27
C GLN A 17 -31.37 1.81 -3.80
N GLN A 18 -31.71 3.05 -4.18
CA GLN A 18 -31.02 4.24 -3.71
C GLN A 18 -31.19 4.50 -2.22
N VAL A 19 -32.42 4.35 -1.70
CA VAL A 19 -32.68 4.52 -0.26
C VAL A 19 -31.86 3.51 0.54
N VAL A 20 -31.91 2.23 0.16
CA VAL A 20 -31.13 1.16 0.82
C VAL A 20 -29.63 1.49 0.78
N TYR A 21 -29.10 1.91 -0.35
CA TYR A 21 -27.68 2.26 -0.48
C TYR A 21 -27.29 3.45 0.40
N ASN A 22 -28.08 4.53 0.38
CA ASN A 22 -27.79 5.75 1.12
C ASN A 22 -27.92 5.57 2.63
N THR A 23 -28.80 4.69 3.09
CA THR A 23 -28.92 4.33 4.51
C THR A 23 -27.80 3.37 4.94
N ALA A 24 -27.43 2.40 4.10
CA ALA A 24 -26.38 1.44 4.43
C ALA A 24 -24.97 2.07 4.44
N LYS A 25 -24.71 3.04 3.56
CA LYS A 25 -23.41 3.70 3.40
C LYS A 25 -22.84 4.33 4.70
N PRO A 26 -23.59 5.10 5.51
CA PRO A 26 -23.11 5.59 6.80
C PRO A 26 -23.02 4.48 7.87
N CYS A 27 -23.92 3.48 7.85
CA CYS A 27 -23.92 2.39 8.82
C CYS A 27 -22.72 1.44 8.67
N LEU A 28 -22.36 1.11 7.43
CA LEU A 28 -21.25 0.22 7.11
C LEU A 28 -19.90 0.96 7.05
N GLY A 29 -19.92 2.28 6.89
CA GLY A 29 -18.74 3.09 6.62
C GLY A 29 -18.14 2.80 5.23
N LYS A 30 -17.08 3.52 4.88
CA LYS A 30 -16.27 3.18 3.70
C LYS A 30 -15.18 2.22 4.15
N THR A 31 -15.08 1.05 3.53
CA THR A 31 -13.89 0.20 3.68
C THR A 31 -12.67 0.99 3.23
N GLU A 32 -11.82 1.39 4.17
CA GLU A 32 -10.51 1.96 3.84
C GLU A 32 -9.72 0.90 3.09
N ARG A 33 -9.44 1.16 1.81
CA ARG A 33 -8.47 0.37 1.06
C ARG A 33 -7.09 0.66 1.64
N LYS A 34 -6.68 -0.13 2.63
CA LYS A 34 -5.27 -0.22 3.00
C LYS A 34 -4.55 -0.87 1.82
N HIS A 35 -3.90 -0.06 1.00
CA HIS A 35 -2.94 -0.58 0.03
C HIS A 35 -1.88 -1.33 0.84
N GLN A 36 -1.87 -2.66 0.70
CA GLN A 36 -0.77 -3.46 1.23
C GLN A 36 0.48 -3.06 0.44
N ASP A 37 1.34 -2.26 1.05
CA ASP A 37 2.65 -1.96 0.48
C ASP A 37 3.71 -2.86 1.14
N TRP A 38 4.76 -3.16 0.38
CA TRP A 38 5.93 -3.87 0.87
C TRP A 38 6.82 -2.97 1.74
N PHE A 39 6.63 -1.65 1.66
CA PHE A 39 7.35 -0.67 2.45
C PHE A 39 6.70 -0.48 3.83
N ASP A 40 7.34 -0.99 4.86
CA ASP A 40 6.97 -0.73 6.25
C ASP A 40 7.82 0.42 6.83
N PRO A 41 7.23 1.60 7.08
CA PRO A 41 7.95 2.73 7.67
C PRO A 41 8.41 2.46 9.11
N THR A 42 7.89 1.43 9.79
CA THR A 42 8.27 1.03 11.14
C THR A 42 9.49 0.10 11.19
N ASP A 43 9.99 -0.38 10.05
CA ASP A 43 11.21 -1.19 9.99
C ASP A 43 12.43 -0.37 10.47
N GLN A 44 12.86 -0.64 11.71
CA GLN A 44 13.97 0.05 12.37
C GLN A 44 15.31 -0.15 11.64
N GLU A 45 15.53 -1.31 11.01
CA GLU A 45 16.74 -1.58 10.23
C GLU A 45 16.76 -0.70 8.99
N LEU A 46 15.64 -0.59 8.29
CA LEU A 46 15.48 0.25 7.10
C LEU A 46 15.70 1.73 7.43
N GLN A 47 15.11 2.23 8.53
CA GLN A 47 15.30 3.60 9.01
C GLN A 47 16.76 3.89 9.37
N THR A 48 17.44 2.93 9.99
CA THR A 48 18.86 3.03 10.33
C THR A 48 19.72 3.09 9.07
N LEU A 49 19.44 2.27 8.06
CA LEU A 49 20.16 2.27 6.79
C LEU A 49 19.93 3.56 5.98
N MET A 50 18.70 4.09 5.99
CA MET A 50 18.39 5.38 5.38
C MET A 50 19.17 6.52 6.05
N SER A 51 19.20 6.54 7.39
CA SER A 51 19.99 7.50 8.17
C SER A 51 21.48 7.44 7.85
N ARG A 52 22.05 6.23 7.79
CA ARG A 52 23.47 6.01 7.42
C ARG A 52 23.78 6.51 6.00
N ARG A 53 22.91 6.21 5.04
CA ARG A 53 23.03 6.70 3.65
C ARG A 53 23.00 8.21 3.60
N ASN A 54 22.07 8.84 4.31
CA ASN A 54 21.92 10.29 4.36
C ASN A 54 23.16 10.96 4.99
N GLN A 55 23.69 10.43 6.09
CA GLN A 55 24.93 10.93 6.70
C GLN A 55 26.13 10.79 5.74
N ALA A 56 26.26 9.65 5.06
CA ALA A 56 27.34 9.45 4.09
C ALA A 56 27.24 10.43 2.91
N HIS A 57 26.02 10.70 2.43
CA HIS A 57 25.77 11.70 1.39
C HIS A 57 26.16 13.11 1.86
N GLN A 58 25.75 13.47 3.09
CA GLN A 58 26.06 14.76 3.68
C GLN A 58 27.58 14.99 3.78
N ARG A 59 28.34 13.96 4.16
CA ARG A 59 29.81 14.03 4.18
C ARG A 59 30.41 14.28 2.79
N VAL A 60 29.86 13.65 1.75
CA VAL A 60 30.29 13.89 0.36
C VAL A 60 30.01 15.34 -0.07
N LEU A 61 28.90 15.93 0.37
CA LEU A 61 28.53 17.31 0.05
C LEU A 61 29.33 18.36 0.84
N GLN A 62 29.62 18.09 2.11
CA GLN A 62 30.28 19.04 3.02
C GLN A 62 31.80 19.07 2.89
N THR A 63 32.41 18.01 2.36
CA THR A 63 33.87 17.89 2.22
C THR A 63 34.27 17.86 0.75
N ARG A 64 35.55 18.11 0.46
CA ARG A 64 36.09 17.84 -0.88
C ARG A 64 35.94 16.34 -1.15
N SER A 65 35.05 15.99 -2.07
CA SER A 65 34.75 14.59 -2.38
C SER A 65 36.02 13.80 -2.69
N THR A 66 36.30 12.81 -1.85
CA THR A 66 37.41 11.88 -2.04
C THR A 66 36.88 10.55 -2.59
N SER A 67 37.78 9.73 -3.13
CA SER A 67 37.45 8.35 -3.53
C SER A 67 36.87 7.55 -2.36
N SER A 68 37.39 7.75 -1.15
CA SER A 68 36.93 7.09 0.08
C SER A 68 35.52 7.51 0.50
N THR A 69 35.23 8.82 0.57
CA THR A 69 33.89 9.31 0.95
C THR A 69 32.83 8.90 -0.06
N THR A 70 33.18 8.92 -1.35
CA THR A 70 32.30 8.45 -2.43
C THR A 70 32.07 6.94 -2.35
N ALA A 71 33.10 6.15 -2.05
CA ALA A 71 32.98 4.71 -1.86
C ALA A 71 32.09 4.36 -0.66
N ALA A 72 32.24 5.07 0.46
CA ALA A 72 31.42 4.91 1.65
C ALA A 72 29.93 5.20 1.36
N TYR A 73 29.63 6.28 0.62
CA TYR A 73 28.26 6.59 0.19
C TYR A 73 27.69 5.50 -0.72
N LYS A 74 28.45 5.08 -1.74
CA LYS A 74 28.03 4.00 -2.66
C LYS A 74 27.77 2.70 -1.89
N ASN A 75 28.59 2.38 -0.89
CA ASN A 75 28.36 1.20 -0.05
C ASN A 75 27.07 1.33 0.77
N ALA A 76 26.82 2.48 1.40
CA ALA A 76 25.58 2.72 2.13
C ALA A 76 24.34 2.58 1.23
N CYS A 77 24.40 3.07 -0.01
CA CYS A 77 23.35 2.87 -1.01
C CYS A 77 23.13 1.39 -1.35
N ARG A 78 24.22 0.62 -1.55
CA ARG A 78 24.12 -0.82 -1.85
C ARG A 78 23.47 -1.59 -0.71
N VAL A 79 23.86 -1.31 0.54
CA VAL A 79 23.29 -1.98 1.72
C VAL A 79 21.80 -1.65 1.86
N LEU A 80 21.43 -0.38 1.73
CA LEU A 80 20.02 0.04 1.75
C LEU A 80 19.21 -0.69 0.66
N GLN A 81 19.70 -0.66 -0.58
CA GLN A 81 19.03 -1.34 -1.70
C GLN A 81 18.88 -2.84 -1.47
N LYS A 82 19.87 -3.51 -0.87
CA LYS A 82 19.80 -4.95 -0.55
C LYS A 82 18.65 -5.22 0.43
N ARG A 83 18.55 -4.45 1.51
CA ARG A 83 17.47 -4.59 2.51
C ARG A 83 16.10 -4.33 1.89
N THR A 84 15.97 -3.24 1.12
CA THR A 84 14.73 -2.89 0.41
C THR A 84 14.26 -4.00 -0.54
N ARG A 85 15.18 -4.62 -1.29
CA ARG A 85 14.84 -5.77 -2.16
C ARG A 85 14.40 -6.98 -1.36
N ALA A 86 15.05 -7.28 -0.24
CA ALA A 86 14.68 -8.41 0.62
C ALA A 86 13.26 -8.24 1.18
N LEU A 87 12.90 -7.06 1.70
CA LEU A 87 11.55 -6.77 2.19
C LEU A 87 10.49 -6.95 1.10
N LYS A 88 10.79 -6.46 -0.11
CA LYS A 88 9.90 -6.65 -1.27
C LYS A 88 9.73 -8.13 -1.61
N SER A 89 10.80 -8.90 -1.65
CA SER A 89 10.76 -10.33 -1.93
C SER A 89 9.95 -11.10 -0.88
N GLU A 90 10.18 -10.84 0.41
CA GLU A 90 9.43 -11.46 1.50
C GLU A 90 7.93 -11.12 1.43
N TRP A 91 7.59 -9.89 1.07
CA TRP A 91 6.20 -9.50 0.85
C TRP A 91 5.54 -10.29 -0.29
N TRP A 92 6.22 -10.44 -1.43
CA TRP A 92 5.72 -11.23 -2.56
C TRP A 92 5.59 -12.71 -2.21
N GLU A 93 6.53 -13.26 -1.47
CA GLU A 93 6.48 -14.65 -1.01
C GLU A 93 5.29 -14.89 -0.08
N ARG A 94 5.06 -14.00 0.90
CA ARG A 94 3.87 -14.05 1.76
C ARG A 94 2.58 -13.93 0.95
N LYS A 95 2.55 -13.06 -0.05
CA LYS A 95 1.38 -12.89 -0.93
C LYS A 95 1.12 -14.16 -1.75
N ALA A 96 2.16 -14.77 -2.31
CA ALA A 96 2.06 -16.03 -3.06
C ALA A 96 1.52 -17.17 -2.18
N VAL A 97 2.03 -17.31 -0.95
CA VAL A 97 1.51 -18.29 0.01
C VAL A 97 0.04 -18.03 0.34
N GLY A 98 -0.36 -16.76 0.48
CA GLY A 98 -1.76 -16.38 0.70
C GLY A 98 -2.67 -16.78 -0.47
N LEU A 99 -2.24 -16.51 -1.70
CA LEU A 99 -2.96 -16.89 -2.92
C LEU A 99 -3.09 -18.40 -3.06
N GLN A 100 -2.00 -19.16 -2.82
CA GLN A 100 -2.04 -20.62 -2.83
C GLN A 100 -3.07 -21.15 -1.83
N ARG A 101 -3.04 -20.66 -0.59
CA ARG A 101 -4.03 -21.05 0.45
C ARG A 101 -5.47 -20.70 0.08
N ALA A 102 -5.69 -19.60 -0.64
CA ALA A 102 -7.02 -19.23 -1.13
C ALA A 102 -7.50 -20.21 -2.21
N ALA A 103 -6.61 -20.59 -3.13
CA ALA A 103 -6.86 -21.61 -4.14
C ALA A 103 -7.20 -22.97 -3.50
N ASP A 104 -6.38 -23.43 -2.54
CA ASP A 104 -6.56 -24.72 -1.85
C ASP A 104 -7.92 -24.81 -1.12
N ARG A 105 -8.47 -23.66 -0.68
CA ARG A 105 -9.76 -23.57 0.02
C ARG A 105 -10.94 -23.22 -0.88
N ASN A 106 -10.74 -23.14 -2.20
CA ASN A 106 -11.73 -22.67 -3.16
C ASN A 106 -12.37 -21.31 -2.78
N ASN A 107 -11.59 -20.43 -2.12
CA ASN A 107 -12.07 -19.14 -1.67
C ASN A 107 -11.80 -18.07 -2.74
N MET A 108 -12.78 -17.85 -3.63
CA MET A 108 -12.71 -16.82 -4.67
C MET A 108 -12.54 -15.39 -4.13
N LYS A 109 -12.89 -15.12 -2.87
CA LYS A 109 -12.71 -13.79 -2.25
C LYS A 109 -11.28 -13.55 -1.74
N GLY A 110 -10.43 -14.58 -1.73
CA GLY A 110 -9.04 -14.50 -1.28
C GLY A 110 -8.02 -14.24 -2.39
N PHE A 111 -8.46 -14.23 -3.65
CA PHE A 111 -7.66 -13.87 -4.81
C PHE A 111 -7.52 -12.35 -4.97
#